data_AF-A0A3B8N5L0-F1
#
_entry.id   AF-A0A3B8N5L0-F1
#
_cell.length_a   1.000
_cell.length_b   1.000
_cell.length_c   1.000
_cell.angle_alpha   90.00
_cell.angle_beta   90.00
_cell.angle_gamma   90.00
#
_symmetry.space_group_name_H-M   'P 1'
#
loop_
_entity.id
_entity.type
_entity.pdbx_description
1 polymer ?
#
loop_
_entity_poly.entity_id
_entity_poly.type
_entity_poly.pdbx_seq_one_letter_code
_entity_poly.pdbx_strand_id
1 'polypeptide(L)'
;MKRIGSLQNFITVLPSNEKFLVLIDYPQLIDLEKLLKVKLGVTHEKKKRPAILWKEAEESKEFFYLVFLTASKKTSVSVDLDFCPNKNSLCKKFWFYRNSYVFQTLDQKLLAVKIKDVALISKIIYCGFCEDLDHLNKMNFIEI
;
A
#
# COMPACT_ATOMS: atom_id res chain seq x y z
N MET A 1 20.44 5.42 -11.86
CA MET A 1 19.24 5.56 -11.00
C MET A 1 19.32 6.92 -10.32
N LYS A 2 18.51 7.90 -10.75
CA LYS A 2 18.35 9.13 -9.98
C LYS A 2 17.67 8.76 -8.67
N ARG A 3 18.45 8.73 -7.57
CA ARG A 3 17.89 8.75 -6.23
C ARG A 3 17.24 10.12 -6.09
N ILE A 4 15.93 10.19 -6.28
CA ILE A 4 15.15 11.34 -5.84
C ILE A 4 15.50 11.49 -4.36
N GLY A 5 16.02 12.66 -3.99
CA GLY A 5 16.48 12.94 -2.65
C GLY A 5 15.38 12.59 -1.64
N SER A 6 15.68 11.64 -0.77
CA SER A 6 14.88 11.25 0.39
C SER A 6 13.43 10.84 0.07
N LEU A 7 13.14 9.53 0.14
CA LEU A 7 11.77 8.98 0.19
C LEU A 7 10.90 9.61 1.29
N GLN A 8 11.52 10.18 2.33
CA GLN A 8 10.88 10.96 3.38
C GLN A 8 10.17 12.21 2.83
N ASN A 9 10.67 12.81 1.74
CA ASN A 9 10.05 13.98 1.11
C ASN A 9 8.76 13.62 0.37
N PHE A 10 8.64 12.41 -0.19
CA PHE A 10 7.43 12.01 -0.92
C PHE A 10 6.22 11.90 0.00
N ILE A 11 6.39 11.31 1.19
CA ILE A 11 5.26 11.08 2.09
C ILE A 11 4.72 12.39 2.66
N THR A 12 5.59 13.37 2.91
CA THR A 12 5.19 14.70 3.38
C THR A 12 4.44 15.49 2.30
N VAL A 13 4.78 15.31 1.02
CA VAL A 13 4.13 16.01 -0.11
C VAL A 13 3.06 15.18 -0.82
N LEU A 14 2.65 14.04 -0.26
CA LEU A 14 1.53 13.25 -0.78
C LEU A 14 0.28 14.15 -0.89
N PRO A 15 -0.29 14.32 -2.10
CA PRO A 15 -1.56 14.99 -2.26
C PRO A 15 -2.64 14.27 -1.44
N SER A 16 -3.47 15.04 -0.73
CA SER A 16 -4.58 14.49 0.03
C SER A 16 -5.62 13.88 -0.90
N ASN A 17 -6.26 12.79 -0.46
CA ASN A 17 -7.32 12.05 -1.16
C ASN A 17 -6.91 11.37 -2.48
N GLU A 18 -5.67 11.54 -2.92
CA GLU A 18 -5.12 10.82 -4.07
C GLU A 18 -4.58 9.45 -3.65
N LYS A 19 -4.83 8.44 -4.49
CA LYS A 19 -4.45 7.05 -4.23
C LYS A 19 -3.23 6.67 -5.05
N PHE A 20 -2.28 6.02 -4.40
CA PHE A 20 -0.98 5.72 -4.98
C PHE A 20 -0.65 4.24 -4.84
N LEU A 21 -0.21 3.62 -5.94
CA LEU A 21 0.39 2.30 -5.90
C LEU A 21 1.78 2.41 -5.30
N VAL A 22 2.05 1.58 -4.30
CA VAL A 22 3.35 1.48 -3.64
C VAL A 22 3.78 0.03 -3.50
N LEU A 23 5.08 -0.19 -3.32
CA LEU A 23 5.65 -1.47 -2.93
C LEU A 23 6.27 -1.35 -1.54
N ILE A 24 5.88 -2.26 -0.66
CA ILE A 24 6.44 -2.40 0.68
C ILE A 24 7.52 -3.46 0.58
N ASP A 25 8.73 -3.13 1.02
CA ASP A 25 9.87 -4.03 0.94
C ASP A 25 9.94 -5.01 2.12
N TYR A 26 10.83 -5.99 2.02
CA TYR A 26 10.93 -7.08 2.97
C TYR A 26 11.17 -6.62 4.42
N PRO A 27 12.14 -5.71 4.71
CA PRO A 27 12.32 -5.21 6.08
C PRO A 27 11.06 -4.56 6.65
N GLN A 28 10.41 -3.66 5.90
CA GLN A 28 9.21 -2.98 6.37
C GLN A 28 8.01 -3.93 6.50
N LEU A 29 7.91 -4.95 5.64
CA LEU A 29 6.89 -5.99 5.77
C LEU A 29 7.03 -6.78 7.06
N ILE A 30 8.24 -7.08 7.53
CA ILE A 30 8.46 -7.77 8.81
C ILE A 30 7.90 -6.94 9.96
N ASP A 31 8.20 -5.65 9.98
CA ASP A 31 7.77 -4.75 11.05
C ASP A 31 6.23 -4.63 11.06
N LEU A 32 5.62 -4.48 9.88
CA LEU A 32 4.16 -4.44 9.73
C LEU A 32 3.49 -5.77 10.08
N GLU A 33 4.06 -6.93 9.71
CA GLU A 33 3.53 -8.24 10.11
C GLU A 33 3.52 -8.42 11.64
N LYS A 34 4.59 -8.02 12.33
CA LYS A 34 4.68 -8.08 13.79
C LYS A 34 3.66 -7.19 14.47
N LEU A 35 3.51 -5.95 13.97
CA LEU A 35 2.60 -4.96 14.52
C LEU A 35 1.14 -5.37 14.32
N LEU A 36 0.79 -5.80 13.11
CA LEU A 36 -0.57 -6.19 12.73
C LEU A 36 -0.93 -7.62 13.15
N LYS A 37 0.06 -8.43 13.56
CA LYS A 37 -0.09 -9.88 13.89
C LYS A 37 -0.68 -10.68 12.73
N VAL A 38 -0.23 -10.41 11.50
CA VAL A 38 -0.70 -11.07 10.25
C VAL A 38 0.47 -11.63 9.44
N LYS A 39 0.19 -12.59 8.53
CA LYS A 39 1.17 -13.15 7.61
C LYS A 39 1.03 -12.56 6.21
N LEU A 40 1.76 -11.50 5.92
CA LEU A 40 1.91 -10.87 4.60
C LEU A 40 2.89 -11.61 3.68
N GLY A 41 3.41 -12.75 4.10
CA GLY A 41 4.21 -13.65 3.27
C GLY A 41 5.69 -13.29 3.23
N VAL A 42 6.24 -12.77 4.34
CA VAL A 42 7.70 -12.63 4.60
C VAL A 42 8.46 -13.96 4.65
N THR A 43 7.86 -15.09 4.26
CA THR A 43 8.54 -16.40 4.23
C THR A 43 9.69 -16.47 3.21
N HIS A 44 9.87 -15.45 2.38
CA HIS A 44 10.98 -15.36 1.42
C HIS A 44 11.63 -13.99 1.50
N GLU A 45 12.94 -13.96 1.77
CA GLU A 45 13.74 -12.74 1.70
C GLU A 45 13.58 -12.05 0.33
N LYS A 46 13.67 -10.72 0.32
CA LYS A 46 13.53 -9.86 -0.88
C LYS A 46 12.11 -9.78 -1.47
N LYS A 47 11.11 -10.41 -0.86
CA LYS A 47 9.72 -10.18 -1.27
C LYS A 47 9.33 -8.72 -1.11
N LYS A 48 8.51 -8.26 -2.04
CA LYS A 48 7.81 -6.98 -1.98
C LYS A 48 6.32 -7.25 -2.06
N ARG A 49 5.53 -6.42 -1.39
CA ARG A 49 4.06 -6.50 -1.47
C ARG A 49 3.51 -5.20 -2.05
N PRO A 50 2.71 -5.27 -3.12
CA PRO A 50 1.99 -4.10 -3.59
C PRO A 50 0.93 -3.69 -2.58
N ALA A 51 0.72 -2.39 -2.47
CA ALA A 51 -0.33 -1.78 -1.65
C ALA A 51 -0.83 -0.50 -2.31
N ILE A 52 -2.04 -0.07 -1.95
CA ILE A 52 -2.54 1.28 -2.23
C ILE A 52 -2.35 2.12 -0.97
N LEU A 53 -1.73 3.29 -1.14
CA LEU A 53 -1.49 4.28 -0.10
C LEU A 53 -2.21 5.59 -0.46
N TRP A 54 -2.85 6.21 0.52
CA TRP A 54 -3.30 7.61 0.40
C TRP A 54 -3.21 8.32 1.75
N LYS A 55 -3.37 9.64 1.72
CA LYS A 55 -3.40 10.50 2.90
C LYS A 55 -4.75 11.20 2.98
N GLU A 56 -5.33 11.27 4.16
CA GLU A 56 -6.50 12.12 4.44
C GLU A 56 -6.26 12.95 5.70
N ALA A 57 -6.92 14.11 5.76
CA ALA A 57 -6.90 14.97 6.93
C ALA A 57 -8.25 14.86 7.65
N GLU A 58 -8.21 14.52 8.93
CA GLU A 58 -9.39 14.44 9.80
C GLU A 58 -9.15 15.28 11.05
N GLU A 59 -10.05 16.22 11.34
CA GLU A 59 -10.01 17.04 12.57
C GLU A 59 -8.62 17.68 12.83
N SER A 60 -7.97 18.21 11.78
CA SER A 60 -6.63 18.81 11.81
C SER A 60 -5.47 17.84 12.06
N LYS A 61 -5.69 16.52 11.94
CA LYS A 61 -4.65 15.48 11.97
C LYS A 61 -4.56 14.80 10.61
N GLU A 62 -3.34 14.49 10.19
CA GLU A 62 -3.11 13.72 8.97
C GLU A 62 -3.04 12.22 9.30
N PHE A 63 -3.72 11.42 8.49
CA PHE A 63 -3.72 9.97 8.56
C PHE A 63 -3.30 9.38 7.23
N PHE A 64 -2.57 8.27 7.30
CA PHE A 64 -2.20 7.50 6.12
C PHE A 64 -2.99 6.21 6.07
N TYR A 65 -3.48 5.87 4.90
CA TYR A 65 -4.31 4.71 4.68
C TYR A 65 -3.58 3.74 3.77
N LEU A 66 -3.48 2.49 4.18
CA LEU A 66 -2.71 1.47 3.49
C LEU A 66 -3.54 0.20 3.29
N VAL A 67 -3.73 -0.19 2.04
CA VAL A 67 -4.46 -1.41 1.66
C VAL A 67 -3.52 -2.36 0.95
N PHE A 68 -3.24 -3.50 1.56
CA PHE A 68 -2.33 -4.50 0.99
C PHE A 68 -3.01 -5.24 -0.17
N LEU A 69 -2.25 -5.47 -1.24
CA LEU A 69 -2.71 -6.19 -2.42
C LEU A 69 -2.09 -7.58 -2.53
N THR A 70 -2.78 -8.45 -3.26
CA THR A 70 -2.35 -9.82 -3.58
C THR A 70 -2.85 -10.24 -4.95
N ALA A 71 -2.14 -11.16 -5.60
CA ALA A 71 -2.60 -11.79 -6.84
C ALA A 71 -3.66 -12.89 -6.59
N SER A 72 -3.82 -13.32 -5.34
CA SER A 72 -4.73 -14.40 -4.97
C SER A 72 -6.18 -13.89 -4.90
N LYS A 73 -7.05 -14.48 -5.73
CA LYS A 73 -8.50 -14.21 -5.76
C LYS A 73 -9.22 -14.86 -4.58
N LYS A 74 -8.87 -14.47 -3.36
CA LYS A 74 -9.56 -14.90 -2.12
C LYS A 74 -10.70 -13.97 -1.73
N THR A 75 -10.66 -12.73 -2.21
CA THR A 75 -11.65 -11.69 -1.90
C THR A 75 -12.39 -11.26 -3.16
N SER A 76 -13.61 -10.74 -2.98
CA SER A 76 -14.37 -10.08 -4.05
C SER A 76 -13.89 -8.65 -4.30
N VAL A 77 -13.07 -8.08 -3.41
CA VAL A 77 -12.56 -6.71 -3.54
C VAL A 77 -11.34 -6.71 -4.45
N SER A 78 -11.59 -6.50 -5.74
CA SER A 78 -10.58 -6.38 -6.78
C SER A 78 -10.16 -4.94 -6.99
N VAL A 79 -8.89 -4.76 -7.37
CA VAL A 79 -8.28 -3.50 -7.78
C VAL A 79 -7.70 -3.73 -9.17
N ASP A 80 -8.25 -3.04 -10.19
CA ASP A 80 -7.67 -3.05 -11.54
C ASP A 80 -6.48 -2.08 -11.57
N LEU A 81 -5.27 -2.62 -11.63
CA LEU A 81 -4.03 -1.85 -11.66
C LEU A 81 -3.81 -1.17 -13.02
N ASP A 82 -4.64 -1.38 -14.04
CA ASP A 82 -4.59 -0.57 -15.25
C ASP A 82 -4.97 0.90 -15.01
N PHE A 83 -5.72 1.18 -13.95
CA PHE A 83 -5.93 2.56 -13.46
C PHE A 83 -4.70 3.18 -12.79
N CYS A 84 -3.57 2.46 -12.69
CA CYS A 84 -2.29 2.98 -12.23
C CYS A 84 -1.31 3.07 -13.42
N PRO A 85 -1.41 4.10 -14.29
CA PRO A 85 -0.76 4.11 -15.61
C PRO A 85 0.77 4.06 -15.54
N ASN A 86 1.38 4.63 -14.49
CA ASN A 86 2.84 4.72 -14.37
C ASN A 86 3.50 3.50 -13.73
N LYS A 87 2.74 2.48 -13.29
CA LYS A 87 3.23 1.32 -12.52
C LYS A 87 4.47 0.66 -13.12
N ASN A 88 4.44 0.39 -14.42
CA ASN A 88 5.52 -0.29 -15.12
C ASN A 88 6.72 0.65 -15.40
N SER A 89 6.48 1.96 -15.51
CA SER A 89 7.53 2.95 -15.79
C SER A 89 8.37 3.27 -14.54
N LEU A 90 7.72 3.35 -13.37
CA LEU A 90 8.35 3.70 -12.09
C LEU A 90 8.90 2.46 -11.38
N CYS A 91 8.18 1.34 -11.45
CA CYS A 91 8.54 0.09 -10.78
C CYS A 91 8.88 -1.05 -11.77
N LYS A 92 9.72 -0.75 -12.77
CA LYS A 92 10.12 -1.64 -13.89
C LYS A 92 10.54 -3.07 -13.52
N LYS A 93 11.07 -3.28 -12.30
CA LYS A 93 11.58 -4.58 -11.84
C LYS A 93 10.53 -5.42 -11.11
N PHE A 94 9.31 -4.91 -10.94
CA PHE A 94 8.23 -5.61 -10.28
C PHE A 94 7.12 -5.91 -11.29
N TRP A 95 6.71 -7.17 -11.36
CA TRP A 95 5.61 -7.58 -12.22
C TRP A 95 4.28 -7.37 -11.52
N PHE A 96 3.47 -6.42 -12.02
CA PHE A 96 2.11 -6.20 -11.53
C PHE A 96 1.11 -7.02 -12.35
N TYR A 97 0.27 -7.79 -11.67
CA TYR A 97 -0.91 -8.38 -12.30
C TYR A 97 -1.92 -7.27 -12.57
N ARG A 98 -2.60 -7.31 -13.73
CA ARG A 98 -3.67 -6.36 -14.06
C ARG A 98 -4.72 -6.32 -12.94
N ASN A 99 -5.32 -7.48 -12.65
CA ASN A 99 -6.25 -7.61 -11.54
C ASN A 99 -5.48 -8.02 -10.29
N SER A 100 -5.48 -7.14 -9.29
CA SER A 100 -5.07 -7.45 -7.94
C SER A 100 -6.28 -7.51 -7.02
N TYR A 101 -6.11 -8.09 -5.84
CA TYR A 101 -7.17 -8.23 -4.85
C TYR A 101 -6.69 -7.69 -3.52
N VAL A 102 -7.59 -7.14 -2.72
CA VAL A 102 -7.28 -6.78 -1.34
C VAL A 102 -6.89 -8.02 -0.58
N PHE A 103 -5.80 -7.92 0.18
CA PHE A 103 -5.30 -9.01 1.00
C PHE A 103 -6.30 -9.37 2.10
N GLN A 104 -6.56 -10.68 2.22
CA GLN A 104 -7.37 -11.22 3.30
C GLN A 104 -6.49 -11.93 4.32
N THR A 105 -6.68 -11.59 5.58
CA THR A 105 -6.05 -12.27 6.71
C THR A 105 -6.64 -13.68 6.89
N LEU A 106 -6.00 -14.49 7.74
CA LEU A 106 -6.45 -15.86 8.00
C LEU A 106 -7.84 -15.91 8.67
N ASP A 107 -8.18 -14.90 9.46
CA ASP A 107 -9.51 -14.70 10.08
C ASP A 107 -10.53 -14.06 9.13
N GLN A 108 -10.30 -14.15 7.82
CA GLN A 108 -11.20 -13.71 6.74
C GLN A 108 -11.48 -12.19 6.69
N LYS A 109 -10.67 -11.36 7.36
CA LYS A 109 -10.80 -9.90 7.31
C LYS A 109 -9.96 -9.30 6.17
N LEU A 110 -10.48 -8.26 5.54
CA LEU A 110 -9.72 -7.47 4.58
C LEU A 110 -8.68 -6.65 5.34
N LEU A 111 -7.43 -6.68 4.89
CA LEU A 111 -6.36 -5.95 5.55
C LEU A 111 -6.24 -4.53 4.97
N ALA A 112 -6.91 -3.61 5.64
CA ALA A 112 -6.82 -2.18 5.43
C ALA A 112 -6.42 -1.51 6.75
N VAL A 113 -5.45 -0.60 6.66
CA VAL A 113 -4.76 -0.05 7.83
C VAL A 113 -4.81 1.47 7.80
N LYS A 114 -5.14 2.08 8.93
CA LYS A 114 -5.03 3.53 9.18
C LYS A 114 -3.83 3.77 10.07
N ILE A 115 -2.89 4.58 9.62
CA ILE A 115 -1.56 4.75 10.18
C ILE A 115 -1.42 6.19 10.64
N LYS A 116 -1.13 6.38 11.93
CA LYS A 116 -0.79 7.71 12.49
C LYS A 116 0.69 8.04 12.38
N ASP A 117 1.55 7.05 12.64
CA ASP A 117 2.99 7.26 12.64
C ASP A 117 3.59 7.07 11.23
N VAL A 118 3.99 8.19 10.63
CA VAL A 118 4.63 8.24 9.31
C VAL A 118 5.92 7.40 9.25
N ALA A 119 6.60 7.18 10.38
CA ALA A 119 7.80 6.36 10.43
C ALA A 119 7.54 4.93 9.95
N LEU A 120 6.34 4.39 10.19
CA LEU A 120 5.91 3.06 9.77
C LEU A 120 5.86 2.90 8.25
N ILE A 121 5.68 3.99 7.50
CA ILE A 121 5.62 4.00 6.03
C ILE A 121 6.83 4.68 5.37
N SER A 122 7.81 5.15 6.13
CA SER A 122 8.95 5.96 5.65
C SER A 122 9.83 5.34 4.54
N LYS A 123 9.76 4.02 4.32
CA LYS A 123 10.62 3.27 3.37
C LYS A 123 9.86 2.65 2.19
N ILE A 124 8.59 2.97 2.00
CA ILE A 124 7.80 2.47 0.87
C ILE A 124 8.39 2.90 -0.48
N ILE A 125 8.18 2.11 -1.52
CA ILE A 125 8.62 2.45 -2.88
C ILE A 125 7.40 2.94 -3.66
N TYR A 126 7.42 4.20 -4.09
CA TYR A 126 6.38 4.78 -4.94
C TYR A 126 6.37 4.16 -6.34
N CYS A 127 5.19 3.74 -6.82
CA CYS A 127 5.02 3.14 -8.13
C CYS A 127 4.01 3.86 -9.04
N GLY A 128 3.34 4.91 -8.58
CA GLY A 128 2.48 5.74 -9.43
C GLY A 128 1.16 6.11 -8.77
N PHE A 129 0.51 7.12 -9.32
CA PHE A 129 -0.87 7.47 -9.03
C PHE A 129 -1.84 6.44 -9.61
N CYS A 130 -3.00 6.30 -8.97
CA CYS A 130 -4.08 5.42 -9.38
C CYS A 130 -5.42 6.15 -9.37
N GLU A 131 -6.20 5.95 -10.42
CA GLU A 131 -7.54 6.51 -10.59
C GLU A 131 -8.63 5.51 -10.19
N ASP A 132 -9.85 6.00 -9.96
CA ASP A 132 -11.06 5.18 -9.77
C ASP A 132 -10.97 4.12 -8.63
N LEU A 133 -10.29 4.48 -7.53
CA LEU A 133 -10.12 3.60 -6.37
C LEU A 133 -10.92 4.04 -5.13
N ASP A 134 -11.94 4.89 -5.28
CA ASP A 134 -12.71 5.45 -4.15
C ASP A 134 -13.55 4.42 -3.39
N HIS A 135 -13.83 3.28 -4.02
CA HIS A 135 -14.46 2.14 -3.33
C HIS A 135 -13.63 1.64 -2.13
N LEU A 136 -12.30 1.87 -2.11
CA LEU A 136 -11.43 1.53 -0.98
C LEU A 136 -11.71 2.37 0.27
N ASN A 137 -12.29 3.56 0.13
CA ASN A 137 -12.62 4.42 1.28
C ASN A 137 -13.75 3.83 2.16
N LYS A 138 -14.53 2.87 1.62
CA LYS A 138 -15.63 2.21 2.33
C LYS A 138 -15.18 1.01 3.17
N MET A 139 -13.88 0.77 3.25
CA MET A 139 -13.33 -0.36 3.99
C MET A 139 -13.29 -0.10 5.50
N ASN A 140 -13.26 -1.18 6.29
CA ASN A 140 -13.02 -1.10 7.72
C ASN A 140 -11.51 -1.08 7.96
N PHE A 141 -10.99 0.01 8.52
CA PHE A 141 -9.56 0.20 8.76
C PHE A 141 -9.18 -0.17 10.20
N ILE A 142 -8.08 -0.90 10.34
CA ILE A 142 -7.43 -1.14 11.63
C ILE A 142 -6.49 0.02 11.88
N GLU A 143 -6.67 0.72 12.99
CA GLU A 143 -5.82 1.84 13.38
C GLU A 143 -4.56 1.35 14.10
N ILE A 144 -3.40 1.85 13.67
CA ILE A 144 -2.08 1.58 14.25
C ILE A 144 -1.22 2.84 14.38
#